data_AF-A0A3D5CQ80-F1
#
_entry.id   AF-A0A3D5CQ80-F1
#
_cell.length_a   1.000
_cell.length_b   1.000
_cell.length_c   1.000
_cell.angle_alpha   90.00
_cell.angle_beta   90.00
_cell.angle_gamma   90.00
#
_symmetry.space_group_name_H-M   'P 1'
#
loop_
_entity.id
_entity.type
_entity.pdbx_description
1 polymer ?
#
loop_
_entity_poly.entity_id
_entity_poly.type
_entity_poly.pdbx_seq_one_letter_code
_entity_poly.pdbx_strand_id
1 'polypeptide(L)'
;MQKKSTKAIMGVVVAVLAGALGLSTQKNSDIVQQITGLFDSTPQASKVADVPEYDGKHQEIEINQNRPDFTEEDLSLAKGTWQSYSNIDRLNRVGAANALLGKDLFPKEKREPLYIDPTGWKQKKLSDGQWLYNRSHLIGYQLTGQNNNIKNLMTGTRSLNAPYMLVHENDIAAYIKETNHHVRYRVTPHFKGNELVARGVQLEAESIEDKKIKFNVFIYNVQEGYEINYDTGQARKK
;
A
#
# COMPACT_ATOMS: atom_id res chain seq x y z
N MET A 1 -38.12 15.47 6.85
CA MET A 1 -38.47 14.14 7.40
C MET A 1 -37.33 13.19 7.14
N GLN A 2 -36.60 12.82 8.20
CA GLN A 2 -35.54 11.81 8.17
C GLN A 2 -36.13 10.43 7.85
N LYS A 3 -35.47 9.66 6.98
CA LYS A 3 -35.52 8.20 7.05
C LYS A 3 -34.09 7.69 7.24
N LYS A 4 -33.90 7.06 8.40
CA LYS A 4 -32.66 6.53 8.93
C LYS A 4 -32.15 5.40 8.04
N SER A 5 -30.86 5.47 7.71
CA SER A 5 -30.05 4.35 7.22
C SER A 5 -29.79 3.41 8.39
N THR A 6 -30.35 2.20 8.34
CA THR A 6 -30.03 1.14 9.29
C THR A 6 -28.79 0.43 8.78
N LYS A 7 -27.60 0.90 9.17
CA LYS A 7 -26.40 0.05 9.14
C LYS A 7 -26.61 -1.00 10.22
N ALA A 8 -26.82 -2.25 9.80
CA ALA A 8 -26.80 -3.39 10.71
C ALA A 8 -25.40 -3.48 11.30
N ILE A 9 -25.26 -3.05 12.56
CA ILE A 9 -24.15 -3.45 13.42
C ILE A 9 -24.28 -4.96 13.51
N MET A 10 -23.35 -5.67 12.87
CA MET A 10 -23.23 -7.11 12.96
C MET A 10 -22.66 -7.42 14.35
N GLY A 11 -23.52 -7.25 15.35
CA GLY A 11 -23.28 -7.77 16.68
C GLY A 11 -23.18 -9.28 16.56
N VAL A 12 -22.11 -9.83 17.11
CA VAL A 12 -21.94 -11.26 17.29
C VAL A 12 -23.09 -11.75 18.16
N VAL A 13 -24.17 -12.22 17.53
CA VAL A 13 -25.22 -12.97 18.21
C VAL A 13 -24.69 -14.40 18.31
N VAL A 14 -24.04 -14.71 19.44
CA VAL A 14 -23.88 -16.10 19.86
C VAL A 14 -25.25 -16.57 20.34
N ALA A 15 -26.12 -16.93 19.40
CA ALA A 15 -27.30 -17.74 19.72
C ALA A 15 -26.80 -19.18 19.90
N VAL A 16 -26.42 -19.52 21.13
CA VAL A 16 -26.37 -20.92 21.56
C VAL A 16 -27.80 -21.44 21.54
N LEU A 17 -28.23 -22.01 20.42
CA LEU A 17 -29.38 -22.91 20.37
C LEU A 17 -28.97 -24.25 20.99
N ALA A 18 -28.85 -24.25 22.31
CA ALA A 18 -28.93 -25.46 23.11
C ALA A 18 -30.40 -25.87 23.16
N GLY A 19 -30.81 -26.83 22.33
CA GLY A 19 -32.15 -27.41 22.44
C GLY A 19 -32.70 -28.05 21.18
N ALA A 20 -32.13 -29.18 20.76
CA ALA A 20 -32.83 -30.38 20.30
C ALA A 20 -31.83 -31.26 19.54
N LEU A 21 -31.83 -32.56 19.87
CA LEU A 21 -30.96 -33.63 19.35
C LEU A 21 -29.61 -33.74 20.08
N GLY A 22 -29.62 -34.60 21.11
CA GLY A 22 -28.42 -34.95 21.86
C GLY A 22 -27.37 -35.61 20.97
N LEU A 23 -26.20 -34.97 20.88
CA LEU A 23 -24.94 -35.52 20.41
C LEU A 23 -23.80 -34.94 21.25
N SER A 24 -22.75 -35.72 21.37
CA SER A 24 -21.72 -35.68 22.41
C SER A 24 -20.93 -34.36 22.55
N THR A 25 -20.57 -34.06 23.80
CA THR A 25 -19.80 -32.89 24.25
C THR A 25 -18.29 -33.02 23.98
N GLN A 26 -17.88 -33.27 22.73
CA GLN A 26 -16.45 -33.38 22.43
C GLN A 26 -16.10 -33.05 20.97
N LYS A 27 -16.36 -31.81 20.51
CA LYS A 27 -15.64 -31.19 19.37
C LYS A 27 -15.85 -29.68 19.16
N ASN A 28 -16.12 -28.91 20.22
CA ASN A 28 -16.39 -27.48 20.09
C ASN A 28 -15.12 -26.60 19.98
N SER A 29 -13.95 -27.06 20.43
CA SER A 29 -12.71 -26.28 20.34
C SER A 29 -12.20 -26.12 18.90
N ASP A 30 -12.32 -27.18 18.10
CA ASP A 30 -11.76 -27.23 16.74
C ASP A 30 -12.56 -26.37 15.77
N ILE A 31 -13.89 -26.34 15.93
CA ILE A 31 -14.78 -25.50 15.12
C ILE A 31 -14.59 -24.03 15.50
N VAL A 32 -14.46 -23.72 16.79
CA VAL A 32 -14.18 -22.34 17.23
C VAL A 32 -12.80 -21.89 16.77
N GLN A 33 -11.76 -22.72 16.83
CA GLN A 33 -10.43 -22.38 16.30
C GLN A 33 -10.42 -22.25 14.77
N GLN A 34 -11.15 -23.09 14.02
CA GLN A 34 -11.30 -22.94 12.57
C GLN A 34 -12.07 -21.67 12.21
N ILE A 35 -13.14 -21.34 12.92
CA ILE A 35 -13.91 -20.12 12.71
C ILE A 35 -13.09 -18.87 13.12
N THR A 36 -12.32 -18.94 14.21
CA THR A 36 -11.44 -17.84 14.65
C THR A 36 -10.26 -17.65 13.69
N GLY A 37 -9.72 -18.73 13.13
CA GLY A 37 -8.72 -18.68 12.05
C GLY A 37 -9.27 -18.22 10.71
N LEU A 38 -10.59 -18.38 10.46
CA LEU A 38 -11.30 -17.77 9.33
C LEU A 38 -11.58 -16.27 9.56
N PHE A 39 -11.51 -15.80 10.81
CA PHE A 39 -11.56 -14.39 11.20
C PHE A 39 -10.17 -13.84 11.58
N ASP A 40 -9.09 -14.39 11.01
CA ASP A 40 -7.78 -13.73 11.00
C ASP A 40 -7.94 -12.47 10.15
N SER A 41 -8.50 -11.45 10.79
CA SER A 41 -8.94 -10.22 10.18
C SER A 41 -7.67 -9.52 9.78
N THR A 42 -7.44 -9.33 8.47
CA THR A 42 -6.33 -8.51 7.99
C THR A 42 -6.26 -7.26 8.85
N PRO A 43 -5.13 -6.93 9.49
CA PRO A 43 -5.08 -5.79 10.39
C PRO A 43 -5.49 -4.53 9.63
N GLN A 44 -6.29 -3.69 10.28
CA GLN A 44 -6.79 -2.43 9.71
C GLN A 44 -6.44 -1.27 10.63
N ALA A 45 -6.23 -0.09 10.05
CA ALA A 45 -6.05 1.15 10.80
C ALA A 45 -7.00 2.24 10.28
N SER A 46 -7.38 3.19 11.15
CA SER A 46 -8.28 4.27 10.74
C SER A 46 -7.58 5.30 9.83
N LYS A 47 -6.29 5.52 10.08
CA LYS A 47 -5.39 6.44 9.37
C LYS A 47 -3.95 5.94 9.51
N VAL A 48 -3.04 6.45 8.70
CA VAL A 48 -1.61 6.04 8.72
C VAL A 48 -0.96 6.23 10.10
N ALA A 49 -1.33 7.29 10.83
CA ALA A 49 -0.78 7.53 12.17
C ALA A 49 -1.18 6.47 13.21
N ASP A 50 -2.21 5.66 12.93
CA ASP A 50 -2.68 4.58 13.80
C ASP A 50 -2.18 3.20 13.34
N VAL A 51 -1.36 3.15 12.28
CA VAL A 51 -0.75 1.90 11.81
C VAL A 51 0.18 1.37 12.90
N PRO A 52 0.01 0.12 13.36
CA PRO A 52 0.85 -0.45 14.41
C PRO A 52 2.30 -0.65 13.91
N GLU A 53 3.19 -1.05 14.81
CA GLU A 53 4.49 -1.56 14.36
C GLU A 53 4.29 -2.91 13.65
N TYR A 54 5.16 -3.22 12.68
CA TYR A 54 5.09 -4.46 11.91
C TYR A 54 5.13 -5.70 12.82
N ASP A 55 4.13 -6.56 12.71
CA ASP A 55 3.95 -7.73 13.56
C ASP A 55 4.79 -8.96 13.14
N GLY A 56 5.53 -8.84 12.03
CA GLY A 56 6.31 -9.94 11.47
C GLY A 56 5.57 -10.77 10.42
N LYS A 57 4.27 -10.56 10.21
CA LYS A 57 3.39 -11.36 9.33
C LYS A 57 2.67 -10.52 8.28
N HIS A 58 2.05 -9.41 8.65
CA HIS A 58 1.18 -8.63 7.76
C HIS A 58 1.90 -7.38 7.24
N GLN A 59 2.48 -7.48 6.04
CA GLN A 59 3.23 -6.37 5.43
C GLN A 59 2.33 -5.30 4.80
N GLU A 60 1.04 -5.60 4.60
CA GLU A 60 0.04 -4.66 4.13
C GLU A 60 -1.11 -4.52 5.14
N ILE A 61 -1.55 -3.30 5.36
CA ILE A 61 -2.61 -2.92 6.30
C ILE A 61 -3.64 -2.08 5.55
N GLU A 62 -4.91 -2.43 5.65
CA GLU A 62 -5.98 -1.59 5.09
C GLU A 62 -6.16 -0.34 5.95
N ILE A 63 -6.29 0.80 5.29
CA ILE A 63 -6.50 2.11 5.93
C ILE A 63 -7.92 2.58 5.64
N ASN A 64 -8.60 3.13 6.64
CA ASN A 64 -9.92 3.74 6.48
C ASN A 64 -10.94 2.81 5.80
N GLN A 65 -11.00 1.54 6.23
CA GLN A 65 -11.87 0.52 5.61
C GLN A 65 -11.61 0.36 4.10
N ASN A 66 -10.34 0.45 3.72
CA ASN A 66 -9.86 0.43 2.34
C ASN A 66 -10.42 1.56 1.46
N ARG A 67 -10.79 2.70 2.06
CA ARG A 67 -11.35 3.87 1.34
C ARG A 67 -10.31 4.99 1.24
N PRO A 68 -9.98 5.46 0.02
CA PRO A 68 -9.11 6.61 -0.15
C PRO A 68 -9.77 7.89 0.38
N ASP A 69 -8.94 8.85 0.78
CA ASP A 69 -9.37 10.14 1.31
C ASP A 69 -9.19 11.23 0.25
N PHE A 70 -9.85 11.03 -0.91
CA PHE A 70 -9.88 11.99 -2.01
C PHE A 70 -11.09 12.91 -1.90
N THR A 71 -10.87 14.20 -2.13
CA THR A 71 -11.93 15.19 -2.27
C THR A 71 -12.62 15.08 -3.64
N GLU A 72 -13.78 15.71 -3.81
CA GLU A 72 -14.41 15.78 -5.14
C GLU A 72 -13.52 16.53 -6.14
N GLU A 73 -12.76 17.53 -5.67
CA GLU A 73 -11.76 18.23 -6.48
C GLU A 73 -10.61 17.33 -6.93
N ASP A 74 -10.14 16.42 -6.06
CA ASP A 74 -9.12 15.42 -6.41
C ASP A 74 -9.58 14.48 -7.53
N LEU A 75 -10.89 14.18 -7.57
CA LEU A 75 -11.50 13.24 -8.50
C LEU A 75 -11.93 13.90 -9.83
N SER A 76 -11.73 15.21 -9.97
CA SER A 76 -12.14 15.95 -11.16
C SER A 76 -11.24 15.68 -12.38
N LEU A 77 -11.86 15.35 -13.52
CA LEU A 77 -11.19 15.24 -14.82
C LEU A 77 -10.97 16.59 -15.52
N ALA A 78 -11.32 17.73 -14.89
CA ALA A 78 -11.26 19.04 -15.54
C ALA A 78 -9.85 19.44 -16.03
N LYS A 79 -8.79 18.87 -15.44
CA LYS A 79 -7.40 19.11 -15.82
C LYS A 79 -6.83 18.04 -16.76
N GLY A 80 -7.64 17.08 -17.21
CA GLY A 80 -7.15 15.87 -17.88
C GLY A 80 -6.23 15.05 -16.97
N THR A 81 -5.37 14.24 -17.55
CA THR A 81 -4.34 13.53 -16.79
C THR A 81 -3.24 14.46 -16.32
N TRP A 82 -2.65 14.11 -15.18
CA TRP A 82 -1.54 14.87 -14.62
C TRP A 82 -0.74 14.01 -13.65
N GLN A 83 0.49 14.44 -13.39
CA GLN A 83 1.37 13.88 -12.36
C GLN A 83 2.07 15.01 -11.63
N SER A 84 2.22 14.89 -10.32
CA SER A 84 2.85 15.89 -9.45
C SER A 84 3.61 15.21 -8.32
N TYR A 85 4.85 15.64 -8.12
CA TYR A 85 5.74 15.09 -7.11
C TYR A 85 6.15 16.18 -6.14
N SER A 86 6.00 15.91 -4.85
CA SER A 86 6.47 16.82 -3.80
C SER A 86 7.95 17.13 -3.98
N ASN A 87 8.34 18.36 -3.65
CA ASN A 87 9.76 18.66 -3.52
C ASN A 87 10.37 17.76 -2.44
N ILE A 88 11.64 17.38 -2.64
CA ILE A 88 12.39 16.71 -1.59
C ILE A 88 12.50 17.63 -0.37
N ASP A 89 12.47 17.05 0.83
CA ASP A 89 12.57 17.83 2.06
C ASP A 89 14.02 18.22 2.39
N ARG A 90 14.24 18.87 3.54
CA ARG A 90 15.58 19.30 4.00
C ARG A 90 16.58 18.16 4.22
N LEU A 91 16.12 16.91 4.29
CA LEU A 91 16.94 15.70 4.39
C LEU A 91 17.08 15.00 3.03
N ASN A 92 16.63 15.63 1.95
CA ASN A 92 16.53 15.10 0.58
C ASN A 92 15.56 13.92 0.44
N ARG A 93 14.61 13.75 1.36
CA ARG A 93 13.63 12.66 1.31
C ARG A 93 12.51 13.02 0.36
N VAL A 94 12.01 12.03 -0.37
CA VAL A 94 10.82 12.17 -1.21
C VAL A 94 9.58 12.45 -0.36
N GLY A 95 8.63 13.21 -0.91
CA GLY A 95 7.30 13.42 -0.33
C GLY A 95 6.21 12.69 -1.11
N ALA A 96 4.95 13.10 -0.93
CA ALA A 96 3.83 12.49 -1.63
C ALA A 96 3.94 12.67 -3.16
N ALA A 97 3.65 11.61 -3.89
CA ALA A 97 3.48 11.59 -5.34
C ALA A 97 2.00 11.45 -5.67
N ASN A 98 1.50 12.27 -6.58
CA ASN A 98 0.11 12.30 -6.98
C ASN A 98 0.00 12.19 -8.50
N ALA A 99 -1.03 11.51 -8.97
CA ALA A 99 -1.40 11.51 -10.37
C ALA A 99 -2.91 11.34 -10.54
N LEU A 100 -3.44 11.92 -11.62
CA LEU A 100 -4.65 11.46 -12.25
C LEU A 100 -4.21 10.70 -13.51
N LEU A 101 -4.19 9.37 -13.37
CA LEU A 101 -3.64 8.46 -14.36
C LEU A 101 -4.64 8.24 -15.50
N GLY A 102 -4.10 8.13 -16.71
CA GLY A 102 -4.81 7.75 -17.92
C GLY A 102 -3.81 7.22 -18.95
N LYS A 103 -4.32 6.68 -20.05
CA LYS A 103 -3.50 5.93 -21.02
C LYS A 103 -2.42 6.77 -21.70
N ASP A 104 -2.61 8.08 -21.80
CA ASP A 104 -1.68 9.06 -22.36
C ASP A 104 -0.44 9.32 -21.50
N LEU A 105 -0.48 9.03 -20.19
CA LEU A 105 0.69 9.06 -19.31
C LEU A 105 1.59 7.82 -19.41
N PHE A 106 1.13 6.75 -20.06
CA PHE A 106 1.94 5.55 -20.18
C PHE A 106 3.19 5.80 -21.04
N PRO A 107 4.35 5.26 -20.62
CA PRO A 107 5.60 5.46 -21.34
C PRO A 107 5.52 4.82 -22.73
N LYS A 108 6.00 5.56 -23.72
CA LYS A 108 6.24 5.06 -25.09
C LYS A 108 7.67 4.56 -25.27
N GLU A 109 8.59 5.09 -24.48
CA GLU A 109 10.00 4.75 -24.51
C GLU A 109 10.34 3.57 -23.62
N LYS A 110 11.46 2.90 -23.92
CA LYS A 110 12.00 1.84 -23.07
C LYS A 110 12.57 2.44 -21.78
N ARG A 111 12.27 1.79 -20.66
CA ARG A 111 12.87 2.12 -19.35
C ARG A 111 14.39 1.98 -19.40
N GLU A 112 15.11 2.98 -18.91
CA GLU A 112 16.57 2.94 -18.79
C GLU A 112 17.00 2.50 -17.38
N PRO A 113 18.28 2.11 -17.19
CA PRO A 113 18.80 1.80 -15.85
C PRO A 113 18.63 2.95 -14.85
N LEU A 114 18.32 2.58 -13.60
CA LEU A 114 18.21 3.53 -12.50
C LEU A 114 19.56 3.74 -11.81
N TYR A 115 19.95 5.00 -11.61
CA TYR A 115 21.25 5.38 -11.03
C TYR A 115 21.16 6.36 -9.86
N ILE A 116 19.98 6.90 -9.55
CA ILE A 116 19.80 7.77 -8.37
C ILE A 116 19.86 6.91 -7.10
N ASP A 117 20.72 7.29 -6.16
CA ASP A 117 20.76 6.69 -4.83
C ASP A 117 19.92 7.55 -3.86
N PRO A 118 18.75 7.07 -3.41
CA PRO A 118 17.90 7.85 -2.50
C PRO A 118 18.50 7.94 -1.10
N THR A 119 17.82 8.66 -0.22
CA THR A 119 18.19 8.76 1.20
C THR A 119 18.29 7.37 1.84
N GLY A 120 19.29 7.17 2.70
CA GLY A 120 19.51 5.89 3.38
C GLY A 120 19.96 4.75 2.46
N TRP A 121 20.41 5.02 1.23
CA TRP A 121 20.88 3.97 0.33
C TRP A 121 22.15 3.27 0.85
N LYS A 122 21.97 2.13 1.52
CA LYS A 122 23.03 1.28 2.10
C LYS A 122 22.77 -0.18 1.77
N GLN A 123 23.30 -0.63 0.63
CA GLN A 123 23.04 -1.98 0.13
C GLN A 123 23.55 -3.07 1.07
N LYS A 124 22.75 -4.15 1.18
CA LYS A 124 23.07 -5.38 1.89
C LYS A 124 22.65 -6.56 1.01
N LYS A 125 23.51 -7.56 0.89
CA LYS A 125 23.13 -8.83 0.26
C LYS A 125 22.26 -9.66 1.20
N LEU A 126 21.17 -10.17 0.65
CA LEU A 126 20.28 -11.13 1.26
C LEU A 126 20.92 -12.54 1.26
N SER A 127 20.30 -13.49 1.96
CA SER A 127 20.84 -14.85 2.11
C SER A 127 20.85 -15.63 0.80
N ASP A 128 20.00 -15.24 -0.15
CA ASP A 128 19.92 -15.76 -1.51
C ASP A 128 20.87 -15.03 -2.50
N GLY A 129 21.67 -14.09 -2.01
CA GLY A 129 22.62 -13.31 -2.82
C GLY A 129 22.03 -12.09 -3.52
N GLN A 130 20.70 -11.88 -3.47
CA GLN A 130 20.05 -10.68 -4.03
C GLN A 130 20.33 -9.44 -3.18
N TRP A 131 20.14 -8.25 -3.75
CA TRP A 131 20.30 -6.99 -3.02
C TRP A 131 19.02 -6.58 -2.29
N LEU A 132 19.14 -6.18 -1.02
CA LEU A 132 18.02 -5.80 -0.15
C LEU A 132 17.14 -4.66 -0.70
N TYR A 133 17.77 -3.58 -1.15
CA TYR A 133 17.04 -2.39 -1.60
C TYR A 133 16.97 -2.31 -3.12
N ASN A 134 15.79 -1.90 -3.58
CA ASN A 134 15.53 -1.38 -4.91
C ASN A 134 15.45 0.16 -4.84
N ARG A 135 15.76 0.82 -5.96
CA ARG A 135 15.38 2.21 -6.19
C ARG A 135 13.90 2.21 -6.53
N SER A 136 13.07 2.23 -5.50
CA SER A 136 11.62 2.05 -5.62
C SER A 136 10.97 3.33 -6.06
N HIS A 137 10.20 3.24 -7.14
CA HIS A 137 9.36 4.32 -7.61
C HIS A 137 8.19 4.53 -6.64
N LEU A 138 7.79 5.77 -6.37
CA LEU A 138 6.52 6.03 -5.69
C LEU A 138 5.35 5.76 -6.63
N ILE A 139 5.41 6.31 -7.85
CA ILE A 139 4.53 5.93 -8.95
C ILE A 139 5.36 5.24 -10.01
N GLY A 140 5.11 3.95 -10.23
CA GLY A 140 5.86 3.10 -11.15
C GLY A 140 6.01 3.68 -12.56
N TYR A 141 7.17 3.40 -13.17
CA TYR A 141 7.50 3.82 -14.54
C TYR A 141 6.38 3.49 -15.54
N GLN A 142 5.74 2.32 -15.41
CA GLN A 142 4.69 1.88 -16.34
C GLN A 142 3.46 2.80 -16.35
N LEU A 143 3.24 3.59 -15.30
CA LEU A 143 2.08 4.47 -15.16
C LEU A 143 2.34 5.90 -15.65
N THR A 144 3.59 6.37 -15.63
CA THR A 144 3.93 7.80 -15.82
C THR A 144 5.18 8.09 -16.65
N GLY A 145 5.97 7.06 -16.97
CA GLY A 145 7.26 7.17 -17.66
C GLY A 145 8.39 7.83 -16.87
N GLN A 146 8.17 8.19 -15.60
CA GLN A 146 9.21 8.81 -14.77
C GLN A 146 10.31 7.81 -14.43
N ASN A 147 11.47 7.95 -15.07
CA ASN A 147 12.58 7.02 -14.89
C ASN A 147 13.48 7.39 -13.70
N ASN A 148 14.42 8.34 -13.85
CA ASN A 148 15.35 8.77 -12.80
C ASN A 148 14.94 10.07 -12.10
N ASN A 149 13.64 10.27 -11.87
CA ASN A 149 13.15 11.44 -11.14
C ASN A 149 13.47 11.32 -9.64
N ILE A 150 14.35 12.19 -9.14
CA ILE A 150 14.78 12.21 -7.72
C ILE A 150 13.62 12.41 -6.74
N LYS A 151 12.50 13.01 -7.17
CA LYS A 151 11.29 13.21 -6.36
C LYS A 151 10.37 11.98 -6.36
N ASN A 152 10.68 10.95 -7.13
CA ASN A 152 9.88 9.74 -7.31
C ASN A 152 10.64 8.47 -6.93
N LEU A 153 11.87 8.54 -6.39
CA LEU A 153 12.67 7.37 -6.05
C LEU A 153 13.02 7.35 -4.55
N MET A 154 12.69 6.25 -3.88
CA MET A 154 13.03 6.01 -2.48
C MET A 154 13.79 4.70 -2.29
N THR A 155 14.50 4.58 -1.16
CA THR A 155 15.10 3.32 -0.72
C THR A 155 13.98 2.38 -0.24
N GLY A 156 13.55 1.46 -1.10
CA GLY A 156 12.53 0.46 -0.80
C GLY A 156 13.11 -0.95 -0.77
N THR A 157 12.67 -1.78 0.16
CA THR A 157 13.02 -3.21 0.19
C THR A 157 12.50 -3.94 -1.05
N ARG A 158 13.11 -5.09 -1.39
CA ARG A 158 12.64 -5.92 -2.52
C ARG A 158 11.17 -6.27 -2.35
N SER A 159 10.77 -6.75 -1.17
CA SER A 159 9.40 -7.11 -0.81
C SER A 159 8.44 -5.94 -0.98
N LEU A 160 8.72 -4.76 -0.39
CA LEU A 160 7.85 -3.59 -0.55
C LEU A 160 7.67 -3.25 -2.04
N ASN A 161 8.76 -3.23 -2.80
CA ASN A 161 8.72 -2.94 -4.22
C ASN A 161 7.94 -4.01 -5.01
N ALA A 162 8.18 -5.29 -4.73
CA ALA A 162 7.55 -6.43 -5.34
C ALA A 162 7.55 -7.63 -4.37
N PRO A 163 6.38 -8.23 -4.07
CA PRO A 163 5.12 -8.08 -4.82
C PRO A 163 4.23 -6.91 -4.38
N TYR A 164 4.44 -6.31 -3.21
CA TYR A 164 3.39 -5.52 -2.54
C TYR A 164 2.96 -4.25 -3.29
N MET A 165 3.86 -3.36 -3.70
CA MET A 165 3.44 -2.23 -4.55
C MET A 165 3.06 -2.68 -5.96
N LEU A 166 3.81 -3.64 -6.53
CA LEU A 166 3.66 -4.05 -7.92
C LEU A 166 2.28 -4.62 -8.26
N VAL A 167 1.64 -5.35 -7.34
CA VAL A 167 0.30 -5.91 -7.59
C VAL A 167 -0.73 -4.80 -7.82
N HIS A 168 -0.77 -3.79 -6.95
CA HIS A 168 -1.66 -2.64 -7.08
C HIS A 168 -1.38 -1.83 -8.35
N GLU A 169 -0.10 -1.62 -8.67
CA GLU A 169 0.30 -0.92 -9.89
C GLU A 169 -0.13 -1.67 -11.16
N ASN A 170 -0.05 -2.99 -11.16
CA ASN A 170 -0.47 -3.82 -12.28
C ASN A 170 -1.99 -3.80 -12.46
N ASP A 171 -2.76 -3.84 -11.37
CA ASP A 171 -4.22 -3.76 -11.43
C ASP A 171 -4.68 -2.42 -12.00
N ILE A 172 -4.07 -1.31 -11.55
CA ILE A 172 -4.32 0.03 -12.10
C ILE A 172 -3.96 0.08 -13.59
N ALA A 173 -2.77 -0.44 -13.96
CA ALA A 173 -2.31 -0.40 -15.34
C ALA A 173 -3.22 -1.23 -16.27
N ALA A 174 -3.63 -2.43 -15.84
CA ALA A 174 -4.54 -3.30 -16.58
C ALA A 174 -5.90 -2.62 -16.77
N TYR A 175 -6.47 -2.08 -15.68
CA TYR A 175 -7.75 -1.37 -15.71
C TYR A 175 -7.74 -0.21 -16.74
N ILE A 176 -6.72 0.65 -16.71
CA ILE A 176 -6.60 1.78 -17.66
C ILE A 176 -6.44 1.26 -19.10
N LYS A 177 -5.67 0.19 -19.33
CA LYS A 177 -5.47 -0.38 -20.68
C LYS A 177 -6.77 -0.91 -21.28
N GLU A 178 -7.57 -1.60 -20.47
CA GLU A 178 -8.79 -2.28 -20.88
C GLU A 178 -9.96 -1.31 -21.09
N THR A 179 -10.09 -0.32 -20.22
CA THR A 179 -11.27 0.57 -20.19
C THR A 179 -11.02 1.93 -20.83
N ASN A 180 -9.75 2.35 -20.93
CA ASN A 180 -9.36 3.73 -21.25
C ASN A 180 -9.91 4.77 -20.26
N HIS A 181 -10.28 4.34 -19.05
CA HIS A 181 -10.72 5.18 -17.94
C HIS A 181 -9.54 5.79 -17.17
N HIS A 182 -9.86 6.62 -16.18
CA HIS A 182 -8.89 7.32 -15.34
C HIS A 182 -8.88 6.79 -13.91
N VAL A 183 -7.71 6.90 -13.27
CA VAL A 183 -7.52 6.53 -11.86
C VAL A 183 -6.81 7.67 -11.13
N ARG A 184 -7.46 8.23 -10.10
CA ARG A 184 -6.79 9.11 -9.15
C ARG A 184 -5.90 8.25 -8.26
N TYR A 185 -4.60 8.51 -8.24
CA TYR A 185 -3.61 7.71 -7.52
C TYR A 185 -2.67 8.59 -6.68
N ARG A 186 -2.46 8.24 -5.41
CA ARG A 186 -1.56 8.94 -4.48
C ARG A 186 -0.70 7.94 -3.74
N VAL A 187 0.61 8.20 -3.69
CA VAL A 187 1.57 7.41 -2.91
C VAL A 187 2.31 8.33 -1.95
N THR A 188 2.18 8.05 -0.66
CA THR A 188 2.73 8.88 0.43
C THR A 188 3.72 8.08 1.27
N PRO A 189 5.02 8.34 1.16
CA PRO A 189 6.02 7.76 2.05
C PRO A 189 5.83 8.21 3.50
N HIS A 190 5.98 7.28 4.44
CA HIS A 190 5.95 7.58 5.87
C HIS A 190 7.35 7.49 6.48
N PHE A 191 7.91 8.63 6.89
CA PHE A 191 9.17 8.70 7.65
C PHE A 191 8.88 9.10 9.10
N LYS A 192 9.53 8.45 10.07
CA LYS A 192 9.43 8.84 11.48
C LYS A 192 10.58 9.78 11.86
N GLY A 193 10.26 10.99 12.32
CA GLY A 193 11.27 11.98 12.71
C GLY A 193 12.27 12.29 11.59
N ASN A 194 13.57 12.11 11.87
CA ASN A 194 14.66 12.38 10.94
C ASN A 194 15.15 11.13 10.17
N GLU A 195 14.38 10.03 10.20
CA GLU A 195 14.75 8.80 9.48
C GLU A 195 14.97 9.05 7.99
N LEU A 196 15.99 8.39 7.43
CA LEU A 196 16.36 8.50 6.02
C LEU A 196 15.72 7.43 5.14
N VAL A 197 15.17 6.38 5.74
CA VAL A 197 14.40 5.32 5.05
C VAL A 197 12.96 5.38 5.57
N ALA A 198 11.99 5.35 4.64
CA ALA A 198 10.59 5.34 5.02
C ALA A 198 10.24 4.02 5.71
N ARG A 199 9.38 4.07 6.73
CA ARG A 199 8.79 2.90 7.42
C ARG A 199 7.84 2.12 6.51
N GLY A 200 7.32 2.78 5.50
CA GLY A 200 6.39 2.22 4.51
C GLY A 200 5.82 3.33 3.63
N VAL A 201 4.83 2.96 2.82
CA VAL A 201 4.08 3.88 1.95
C VAL A 201 2.60 3.65 2.13
N GLN A 202 1.83 4.74 2.13
CA GLN A 202 0.39 4.67 1.89
C GLN A 202 0.14 4.74 0.38
N LEU A 203 -0.67 3.84 -0.16
CA LEU A 203 -1.18 3.90 -1.53
C LEU A 203 -2.69 4.12 -1.48
N GLU A 204 -3.18 5.10 -2.23
CA GLU A 204 -4.59 5.41 -2.40
C GLU A 204 -4.93 5.44 -3.88
N ALA A 205 -6.00 4.75 -4.29
CA ALA A 205 -6.49 4.77 -5.67
C ALA A 205 -8.02 4.81 -5.73
N GLU A 206 -8.56 5.58 -6.69
CA GLU A 206 -9.98 5.54 -7.06
C GLU A 206 -10.15 5.74 -8.58
N SER A 207 -10.85 4.83 -9.27
CA SER A 207 -11.24 5.06 -10.67
C SER A 207 -12.43 6.01 -10.76
N ILE A 208 -12.38 6.94 -11.72
CA ILE A 208 -13.30 8.10 -11.75
C ILE A 208 -14.66 7.72 -12.36
N GLU A 209 -14.64 7.01 -13.48
CA GLU A 209 -15.81 6.77 -14.32
C GLU A 209 -16.77 5.74 -13.71
N ASP A 210 -16.23 4.71 -13.05
CA ASP A 210 -17.02 3.56 -12.60
C ASP A 210 -16.70 3.07 -11.18
N LYS A 211 -15.70 3.66 -10.52
CA LYS A 211 -15.29 3.35 -9.14
C LYS A 211 -14.94 1.87 -8.88
N LYS A 212 -14.54 1.12 -9.92
CA LYS A 212 -14.10 -0.28 -9.82
C LYS A 212 -12.73 -0.45 -9.16
N ILE A 213 -11.81 0.49 -9.37
CA ILE A 213 -10.58 0.56 -8.58
C ILE A 213 -10.89 1.44 -7.37
N LYS A 214 -10.75 0.91 -6.16
CA LYS A 214 -10.89 1.68 -4.93
C LYS A 214 -10.15 1.01 -3.78
N PHE A 215 -9.07 1.63 -3.32
CA PHE A 215 -8.32 1.12 -2.18
C PHE A 215 -7.55 2.22 -1.45
N ASN A 216 -7.20 1.92 -0.20
CA ASN A 216 -6.32 2.70 0.66
C ASN A 216 -5.58 1.74 1.59
N VAL A 217 -4.29 1.56 1.34
CA VAL A 217 -3.47 0.58 2.06
C VAL A 217 -2.16 1.21 2.51
N PHE A 218 -1.58 0.69 3.58
CA PHE A 218 -0.21 0.97 4.00
C PHE A 218 0.64 -0.28 3.83
N ILE A 219 1.77 -0.15 3.13
CA ILE A 219 2.72 -1.24 2.90
C ILE A 219 4.00 -0.94 3.67
N TYR A 220 4.38 -1.81 4.61
CA TYR A 220 5.61 -1.66 5.37
C TYR A 220 6.86 -1.86 4.51
N ASN A 221 7.89 -1.07 4.78
CA ASN A 221 9.20 -1.18 4.15
C ASN A 221 10.10 -2.17 4.90
N VAL A 222 9.71 -3.44 4.89
CA VAL A 222 10.34 -4.52 5.66
C VAL A 222 10.76 -5.64 4.74
N GLN A 223 11.80 -6.38 5.11
CA GLN A 223 12.25 -7.59 4.41
C GLN A 223 12.33 -8.74 5.41
N GLU A 224 11.71 -9.87 5.07
CA GLU A 224 11.75 -11.08 5.90
C GLU A 224 13.20 -11.49 6.22
N GLY A 225 13.46 -11.80 7.50
CA GLY A 225 14.79 -12.19 7.98
C GLY A 225 15.79 -11.06 8.17
N TYR A 226 15.40 -9.79 7.96
CA TYR A 226 16.28 -8.63 8.13
C TYR A 226 15.65 -7.57 9.02
N GLU A 227 16.50 -6.86 9.75
CA GLU A 227 16.17 -5.68 10.54
C GLU A 227 16.86 -4.47 9.92
N ILE A 228 16.10 -3.39 9.70
CA ILE A 228 16.56 -2.15 9.08
C ILE A 228 16.70 -1.08 10.15
N ASN A 229 17.85 -0.42 10.18
CA ASN A 229 18.03 0.85 10.86
C ASN A 229 17.52 1.97 9.93
N TYR A 230 16.32 2.49 10.21
CA TYR A 230 15.67 3.48 9.35
C TYR A 230 16.34 4.86 9.37
N ASP A 231 17.13 5.17 10.39
CA ASP A 231 17.91 6.41 10.46
C ASP A 231 19.04 6.45 9.44
N THR A 232 19.63 5.29 9.14
CA THR A 232 20.85 5.20 8.31
C THR A 232 20.67 4.38 7.03
N GLY A 233 19.65 3.53 7.00
CA GLY A 233 19.40 2.49 6.00
C GLY A 233 20.28 1.25 6.12
N GLN A 234 21.17 1.16 7.11
CA GLN A 234 21.91 -0.08 7.37
C GLN A 234 20.95 -1.22 7.74
N ALA A 235 21.28 -2.44 7.35
CA ALA A 235 20.47 -3.61 7.67
C ALA A 235 21.33 -4.77 8.19
N ARG A 236 20.78 -5.51 9.15
CA ARG A 236 21.36 -6.75 9.68
C ARG A 236 20.41 -7.91 9.49
N LYS A 237 20.97 -9.11 9.34
CA LYS A 237 20.19 -10.35 9.37
C LYS A 237 19.70 -10.55 10.81
N LYS A 238 18.46 -10.98 10.98
CA LYS A 238 17.92 -11.41 12.28
C LYS A 238 18.55 -12.72 12.73
#